data_AF-A0A917RSP5-F1
#
_entry.id   AF-A0A917RSP5-F1
#
_cell.length_a   1.000
_cell.length_b   1.000
_cell.length_c   1.000
_cell.angle_alpha   90.00
_cell.angle_beta   90.00
_cell.angle_gamma   90.00
#
_symmetry.space_group_name_H-M   'P 1'
#
loop_
_entity.id
_entity.type
_entity.pdbx_description
1 polymer ?
#
loop_
_entity_poly.entity_id
_entity_poly.type
_entity_poly.pdbx_seq_one_letter_code
_entity_poly.pdbx_strand_id
1 'polypeptide(L)'
;MEIVTEEGARPERPYVLLSVAVSVDGYIDDTEPERLLLSNEADFDRVDGVRAWSDAILVGAETVRRDDPRLIVRDESRRAQRVAAGRTEFPRKVTVTASGDLDPEARFWRYGTAEHAPLVYTTEAGARRLRDRLAEPAEIVVLGPDLEFGPLLDDLGARGVGRLMVEGGGRIHTAFLAGGLADELQLAIGPTLVGDPAAPRFLHPARFPGGSTHRMRLVDIDRLGDVAVLRYRPQEAR
;
A
#
# COMPACT_ATOMS: atom_id res chain seq x y z
N MET A 1 -13.11 42.23 -17.41
CA MET A 1 -12.97 41.79 -16.01
C MET A 1 -13.04 40.27 -16.05
N GLU A 2 -11.93 39.65 -16.45
CA GLU A 2 -11.81 38.19 -16.48
C GLU A 2 -11.62 37.70 -15.06
N ILE A 3 -12.51 36.83 -14.62
CA ILE A 3 -12.39 36.10 -13.37
C ILE A 3 -11.30 35.05 -13.63
N VAL A 4 -10.09 35.37 -13.19
CA VAL A 4 -9.02 34.39 -13.04
C VAL A 4 -9.47 33.45 -11.93
N THR A 5 -9.85 32.22 -12.29
CA THR A 5 -10.05 31.15 -11.31
C THR A 5 -8.68 30.83 -10.69
N GLU A 6 -8.49 31.20 -9.43
CA GLU A 6 -7.37 30.69 -8.63
C GLU A 6 -7.49 29.16 -8.57
N GLU A 7 -6.64 28.46 -9.33
CA GLU A 7 -6.33 27.06 -9.05
C GLU A 7 -5.69 27.02 -7.67
N GLY A 8 -6.48 26.69 -6.64
CA GLY A 8 -5.98 26.50 -5.28
C GLY A 8 -4.78 25.53 -5.31
N ALA A 9 -3.73 25.87 -4.57
CA ALA A 9 -2.52 25.06 -4.50
C ALA A 9 -2.88 23.59 -4.17
N ARG A 10 -2.48 22.66 -5.06
CA ARG A 10 -2.71 21.23 -4.86
C ARG A 10 -2.04 20.81 -3.52
N PRO A 11 -2.73 20.04 -2.66
CA PRO A 11 -2.12 19.58 -1.41
C PRO A 11 -0.84 18.79 -1.70
N GLU A 12 0.14 18.89 -0.80
CA GLU A 12 1.37 18.09 -0.90
C GLU A 12 1.01 16.61 -0.76
N ARG A 13 1.40 15.80 -1.75
CA ARG A 13 1.12 14.37 -1.75
C ARG A 13 1.98 13.65 -0.71
N PRO A 14 1.49 12.54 -0.14
CA PRO A 14 2.29 11.71 0.75
C PRO A 14 3.55 11.20 0.04
N TYR A 15 4.64 11.04 0.79
CA TYR A 15 5.77 10.21 0.36
C TYR A 15 5.31 8.75 0.27
N VAL A 16 5.43 8.15 -0.90
CA VAL A 16 4.94 6.80 -1.20
C VAL A 16 6.08 5.79 -1.18
N LEU A 17 6.03 4.87 -0.21
CA LEU A 17 6.93 3.74 -0.09
C LEU A 17 6.19 2.45 -0.44
N LEU A 18 6.63 1.77 -1.50
CA LEU A 18 6.16 0.42 -1.82
C LEU A 18 7.01 -0.59 -1.04
N SER A 19 6.36 -1.48 -0.30
CA SER A 19 7.03 -2.57 0.44
C SER A 19 6.48 -3.89 -0.04
N VAL A 20 7.36 -4.81 -0.45
CA VAL A 20 6.96 -6.12 -0.96
C VAL A 20 8.03 -7.16 -0.68
N ALA A 21 7.61 -8.38 -0.35
CA ALA A 21 8.46 -9.56 -0.36
C ALA A 21 8.15 -10.39 -1.60
N VAL A 22 9.18 -10.84 -2.30
CA VAL A 22 9.07 -11.65 -3.52
C VAL A 22 9.92 -12.91 -3.41
N SER A 23 9.53 -13.95 -4.13
CA SER A 23 10.41 -15.08 -4.45
C SER A 23 11.57 -14.63 -5.35
N VAL A 24 12.61 -15.45 -5.48
CA VAL A 24 13.76 -15.17 -6.36
C VAL A 24 13.33 -14.90 -7.80
N ASP A 25 12.28 -15.58 -8.26
CA ASP A 25 11.72 -15.44 -9.60
C ASP A 25 10.62 -14.37 -9.72
N GLY A 26 10.29 -13.64 -8.65
CA GLY A 26 9.45 -12.43 -8.68
C GLY A 26 7.95 -12.63 -8.42
N TYR A 27 7.58 -13.70 -7.70
CA TYR A 27 6.21 -13.96 -7.24
C TYR A 27 5.99 -13.42 -5.83
N ILE A 28 4.76 -12.99 -5.53
CA ILE A 28 4.37 -12.49 -4.20
C ILE A 28 3.56 -13.52 -3.41
N ASP A 29 3.18 -14.62 -4.05
CA ASP A 29 2.53 -15.78 -3.44
C ASP A 29 2.64 -16.99 -4.38
N ASP A 30 2.15 -18.15 -3.93
CA ASP A 30 1.88 -19.31 -4.77
C ASP A 30 0.36 -19.47 -5.06
N THR A 31 -0.05 -20.64 -5.53
CA THR A 31 -1.46 -20.97 -5.84
C THR A 31 -2.15 -21.70 -4.69
N GLU A 32 -1.45 -21.96 -3.59
CA GLU A 32 -2.02 -22.68 -2.45
C GLU A 32 -2.98 -21.78 -1.66
N PRO A 33 -3.91 -22.37 -0.89
CA PRO A 33 -4.82 -21.60 -0.04
C PRO A 33 -4.11 -20.88 1.11
N GLU A 34 -2.97 -21.44 1.56
CA GLU A 34 -2.16 -20.87 2.62
C GLU A 34 -1.20 -19.83 2.04
N ARG A 35 -1.03 -18.73 2.76
CA ARG A 35 -0.11 -17.67 2.34
C ARG A 35 1.34 -18.17 2.35
N LEU A 36 2.03 -18.02 1.22
CA LEU A 36 3.46 -18.29 1.13
C LEU A 36 4.28 -17.32 1.99
N LEU A 37 5.13 -17.87 2.86
CA LEU A 37 6.09 -17.10 3.65
C LEU A 37 7.36 -16.83 2.82
N LEU A 38 7.42 -15.66 2.21
CA LEU A 38 8.56 -15.18 1.41
C LEU A 38 9.63 -14.44 2.22
N SER A 39 9.44 -14.30 3.52
CA SER A 39 10.24 -13.45 4.40
C SER A 39 10.48 -14.14 5.74
N ASN A 40 11.35 -13.57 6.57
CA ASN A 40 11.75 -14.10 7.88
C ASN A 40 11.49 -13.10 9.00
N GLU A 41 11.74 -13.49 10.25
CA GLU A 41 11.46 -12.66 11.42
C GLU A 41 12.18 -11.31 11.40
N ALA A 42 13.43 -11.27 10.93
CA ALA A 42 14.21 -10.05 10.85
C ALA A 42 13.61 -9.06 9.84
N ASP A 43 13.17 -9.53 8.68
CA ASP A 43 12.49 -8.68 7.69
C ASP A 43 11.06 -8.30 8.14
N PHE A 44 10.34 -9.18 8.85
CA PHE A 44 9.07 -8.80 9.48
C PHE A 44 9.23 -7.70 10.54
N ASP A 45 10.28 -7.74 11.36
CA ASP A 45 10.59 -6.68 12.32
C ASP A 45 10.96 -5.36 11.62
N ARG A 46 11.71 -5.43 10.52
CA ARG A 46 12.00 -4.28 9.66
C ARG A 46 10.72 -3.66 9.10
N VAL A 47 9.84 -4.47 8.51
CA VAL A 47 8.54 -4.03 7.97
C VAL A 47 7.67 -3.41 9.07
N ASP A 48 7.67 -3.98 10.28
CA ASP A 48 6.96 -3.42 11.43
C ASP A 48 7.50 -2.02 11.83
N GLY A 49 8.81 -1.82 11.72
CA GLY A 49 9.45 -0.50 11.83
C GLY A 49 8.95 0.49 10.77
N VAL A 50 8.84 0.07 9.51
CA VAL A 50 8.32 0.91 8.42
C VAL A 50 6.86 1.27 8.66
N ARG A 51 6.02 0.32 9.08
CA ARG A 51 4.64 0.59 9.50
C ARG A 51 4.60 1.62 10.61
N ALA A 52 5.45 1.48 11.63
CA ALA A 52 5.49 2.42 12.75
C ALA A 52 5.88 3.84 12.33
N TRP A 53 6.66 3.98 11.26
CA TRP A 53 7.05 5.26 10.67
C TRP A 53 6.05 5.86 9.68
N SER A 54 5.03 5.10 9.28
CA SER A 54 4.05 5.51 8.26
C SER A 54 2.80 6.11 8.89
N ASP A 55 2.15 7.02 8.18
CA ASP A 55 0.89 7.62 8.63
C ASP A 55 -0.30 6.79 8.15
N ALA A 56 -0.18 6.15 6.99
CA ALA A 56 -1.15 5.22 6.44
C ALA A 56 -0.49 3.98 5.80
N ILE A 57 -1.22 2.87 5.80
CA ILE A 57 -0.88 1.62 5.12
C ILE A 57 -1.98 1.30 4.11
N LEU A 58 -1.60 1.08 2.85
CA LEU A 58 -2.50 0.75 1.75
C LEU A 58 -2.26 -0.68 1.23
N VAL A 59 -3.36 -1.42 1.08
CA VAL A 59 -3.41 -2.69 0.34
C VAL A 59 -4.62 -2.71 -0.60
N GLY A 60 -4.58 -3.55 -1.62
CA GLY A 60 -5.74 -3.79 -2.48
C GLY A 60 -6.77 -4.68 -1.80
N ALA A 61 -8.03 -4.56 -2.20
CA ALA A 61 -9.11 -5.37 -1.63
C ALA A 61 -8.95 -6.89 -1.86
N GLU A 62 -8.21 -7.31 -2.89
CA GLU A 62 -7.88 -8.73 -3.07
C GLU A 62 -7.00 -9.25 -1.92
N THR A 63 -5.99 -8.49 -1.54
CA THR A 63 -5.15 -8.80 -0.38
C THR A 63 -5.98 -8.80 0.92
N VAL A 64 -6.97 -7.91 1.04
CA VAL A 64 -7.90 -7.93 2.18
C VAL A 64 -8.71 -9.24 2.21
N ARG A 65 -9.27 -9.67 1.07
CA ARG A 65 -10.07 -10.89 1.00
C ARG A 65 -9.25 -12.16 1.24
N ARG A 66 -8.05 -12.23 0.65
CA ARG A 66 -7.23 -13.45 0.65
C ARG A 66 -6.45 -13.60 1.96
N ASP A 67 -5.79 -12.54 2.40
CA ASP A 67 -4.84 -12.61 3.54
C ASP A 67 -5.46 -12.14 4.86
N ASP A 68 -6.62 -11.49 4.79
CA ASP A 68 -7.34 -10.88 5.91
C ASP A 68 -6.39 -10.15 6.90
N PRO A 69 -5.55 -9.20 6.44
CA PRO A 69 -4.49 -8.64 7.25
C PRO A 69 -5.04 -7.65 8.28
N ARG A 70 -4.45 -7.64 9.48
CA ARG A 70 -4.74 -6.62 10.51
C ARG A 70 -4.16 -5.25 10.18
N LEU A 71 -3.04 -5.21 9.45
CA LEU A 71 -2.25 -4.00 9.10
C LEU A 71 -1.94 -3.12 10.31
N ILE A 72 -1.36 -3.73 11.34
CA ILE A 72 -0.97 -3.05 12.58
C ILE A 72 0.55 -3.03 12.75
N VAL A 73 1.01 -2.09 13.58
CA VAL A 73 2.31 -2.16 14.25
C VAL A 73 2.19 -3.18 15.38
N ARG A 74 3.02 -4.22 15.34
CA ARG A 74 3.02 -5.32 16.30
C ARG A 74 3.77 -4.94 17.57
N ASP A 75 4.95 -4.35 17.42
CA ASP A 75 5.82 -4.02 18.55
C ASP A 75 5.21 -2.93 19.44
N GLU A 76 5.16 -3.19 20.75
CA GLU A 76 4.59 -2.29 21.75
C GLU A 76 5.41 -1.01 21.92
N SER A 77 6.73 -1.11 21.85
CA SER A 77 7.61 0.05 22.00
C SER A 77 7.46 1.03 20.84
N ARG A 78 7.32 0.51 19.61
CA ARG A 78 7.03 1.31 18.41
C ARG A 78 5.67 2.00 18.50
N ARG A 79 4.64 1.30 19.02
CA ARG A 79 3.32 1.89 19.29
C ARG A 79 3.40 3.02 20.32
N ALA A 80 4.08 2.79 21.44
CA ALA A 80 4.31 3.81 22.46
C ALA A 80 5.05 5.04 21.91
N GLN A 81 6.07 4.82 21.06
CA GLN A 81 6.80 5.91 20.40
C GLN A 81 5.92 6.71 19.44
N ARG A 82 4.99 6.07 18.72
CA ARG A 82 4.02 6.79 17.88
C ARG A 82 3.14 7.71 18.70
N VAL A 83 2.57 7.20 19.78
CA VAL A 83 1.71 7.96 20.70
C VAL A 83 2.48 9.10 21.35
N ALA A 84 3.70 8.86 21.82
CA ALA A 84 4.57 9.89 22.38
C ALA A 84 4.92 11.00 21.38
N ALA A 85 4.93 10.69 20.08
CA ALA A 85 5.11 11.64 18.99
C ALA A 85 3.80 12.32 18.52
N GLY A 86 2.69 12.15 19.24
CA GLY A 86 1.39 12.75 18.91
C GLY A 86 0.65 12.07 17.75
N ARG A 87 1.08 10.88 17.33
CA ARG A 87 0.42 10.08 16.28
C ARG A 87 -0.51 9.04 16.91
N THR A 88 -1.46 8.53 16.13
CA THR A 88 -2.29 7.39 16.52
C THR A 88 -1.45 6.13 16.71
N GLU A 89 -1.90 5.23 17.59
CA GLU A 89 -1.23 3.96 17.92
C GLU A 89 -0.92 3.14 16.66
N PHE A 90 -1.84 3.14 15.69
CA PHE A 90 -1.72 2.44 14.41
C PHE A 90 -1.81 3.41 13.22
N PRO A 91 -1.06 3.18 12.13
CA PRO A 91 -1.26 3.88 10.87
C PRO A 91 -2.68 3.71 10.35
N ARG A 92 -3.16 4.69 9.58
CA ARG A 92 -4.48 4.63 8.97
C ARG A 92 -4.53 3.49 7.97
N LYS A 93 -5.58 2.70 7.99
CA LYS A 93 -5.72 1.60 7.04
C LYS A 93 -6.47 2.06 5.82
N VAL A 94 -5.92 1.78 4.65
CA VAL A 94 -6.45 2.21 3.37
C VAL A 94 -6.62 0.99 2.47
N THR A 95 -7.76 0.90 1.81
CA THR A 95 -8.01 -0.12 0.80
C THR A 95 -8.63 0.47 -0.45
N VAL A 96 -8.31 -0.12 -1.60
CA VAL A 96 -8.83 0.26 -2.91
C VAL A 96 -9.63 -0.91 -3.48
N THR A 97 -10.88 -0.65 -3.88
CA THR A 97 -11.79 -1.67 -4.41
C THR A 97 -12.71 -1.12 -5.48
N ALA A 98 -12.90 -1.82 -6.59
CA ALA A 98 -13.91 -1.43 -7.58
C ALA A 98 -15.31 -1.92 -7.18
N SER A 99 -15.40 -3.16 -6.66
CA SER A 99 -16.65 -3.86 -6.40
C SER A 99 -17.29 -3.52 -5.05
N GLY A 100 -16.49 -3.02 -4.08
CA GLY A 100 -16.93 -2.93 -2.69
C GLY A 100 -17.12 -4.29 -2.02
N ASP A 101 -16.66 -5.38 -2.64
CA ASP A 101 -16.81 -6.73 -2.09
C ASP A 101 -15.74 -7.01 -1.04
N LEU A 102 -16.04 -6.61 0.19
CA LEU A 102 -15.25 -6.84 1.39
C LEU A 102 -16.15 -7.47 2.45
N ASP A 103 -15.59 -8.42 3.19
CA ASP A 103 -16.26 -9.04 4.33
C ASP A 103 -16.37 -8.02 5.48
N PRO A 104 -17.58 -7.71 5.98
CA PRO A 104 -17.76 -6.82 7.15
C PRO A 104 -17.04 -7.30 8.41
N GLU A 105 -16.74 -8.60 8.52
CA GLU A 105 -16.07 -9.19 9.68
C GLU A 105 -14.54 -9.25 9.53
N ALA A 106 -14.00 -8.78 8.40
CA ALA A 106 -12.56 -8.81 8.13
C ALA A 106 -11.76 -8.15 9.26
N ARG A 107 -10.61 -8.74 9.60
CA ARG A 107 -9.65 -8.20 10.58
C ARG A 107 -9.14 -6.81 10.18
N PHE A 108 -9.24 -6.46 8.90
CA PHE A 108 -8.97 -5.13 8.38
C PHE A 108 -9.76 -4.01 9.08
N TRP A 109 -10.98 -4.28 9.57
CA TRP A 109 -11.82 -3.25 10.22
C TRP A 109 -11.48 -3.01 11.70
N ARG A 110 -10.83 -3.98 12.36
CA ARG A 110 -10.52 -3.92 13.81
C ARG A 110 -9.49 -2.84 14.13
N TYR A 111 -9.43 -2.27 15.33
CA TYR A 111 -8.44 -1.24 15.70
C TYR A 111 -8.57 0.11 14.97
N GLY A 112 -9.62 0.31 14.18
CA GLY A 112 -10.03 1.66 13.76
C GLY A 112 -10.66 2.41 14.93
N THR A 113 -10.55 3.74 14.92
CA THR A 113 -11.30 4.62 15.83
C THR A 113 -12.21 5.53 15.02
N ALA A 114 -13.17 6.22 15.66
CA ALA A 114 -14.04 7.16 14.95
C ALA A 114 -13.24 8.29 14.25
N GLU A 115 -12.16 8.74 14.86
CA GLU A 115 -11.26 9.78 14.32
C GLU A 115 -10.23 9.22 13.31
N HIS A 116 -10.04 7.90 13.28
CA HIS A 116 -9.03 7.22 12.46
C HIS A 116 -9.60 5.96 11.80
N ALA A 117 -10.79 6.12 11.23
CA ALA A 117 -11.52 5.05 10.57
C ALA A 117 -10.76 4.52 9.34
N PRO A 118 -10.82 3.20 9.05
CA PRO A 118 -10.33 2.67 7.80
C PRO A 118 -10.94 3.41 6.60
N LEU A 119 -10.11 3.70 5.60
CA LEU A 119 -10.47 4.47 4.42
C LEU A 119 -10.60 3.52 3.22
N VAL A 120 -11.71 3.63 2.50
CA VAL A 120 -12.00 2.81 1.33
C VAL A 120 -12.18 3.70 0.12
N TYR A 121 -11.22 3.64 -0.81
CA TYR A 121 -11.36 4.28 -2.12
C TYR A 121 -12.04 3.31 -3.08
N THR A 122 -13.12 3.77 -3.71
CA THR A 122 -13.98 2.88 -4.48
C THR A 122 -14.72 3.60 -5.60
N THR A 123 -15.40 2.84 -6.45
CA THR A 123 -16.34 3.39 -7.42
C THR A 123 -17.68 3.70 -6.74
N GLU A 124 -18.54 4.45 -7.41
CA GLU A 124 -19.91 4.72 -6.95
C GLU A 124 -20.69 3.41 -6.69
N ALA A 125 -20.52 2.39 -7.54
CA ALA A 125 -21.16 1.09 -7.35
C ALA A 125 -20.64 0.35 -6.12
N GLY A 126 -19.31 0.37 -5.91
CA GLY A 126 -18.70 -0.24 -4.73
C GLY A 126 -19.07 0.49 -3.44
N ALA A 127 -19.20 1.82 -3.46
CA ALA A 127 -19.64 2.60 -2.31
C ALA A 127 -21.06 2.23 -1.86
N ARG A 128 -22.00 2.03 -2.79
CA ARG A 128 -23.35 1.54 -2.45
C ARG A 128 -23.27 0.18 -1.74
N ARG A 129 -22.57 -0.80 -2.33
CA ARG A 129 -22.42 -2.14 -1.73
C ARG A 129 -21.81 -2.11 -0.33
N LEU A 130 -20.83 -1.24 -0.09
CA LEU A 130 -20.19 -1.10 1.21
C LEU A 130 -21.11 -0.47 2.25
N ARG A 131 -21.83 0.62 1.89
CA ARG A 131 -22.79 1.28 2.79
C ARG A 131 -23.94 0.34 3.21
N ASP A 132 -24.33 -0.59 2.33
CA ASP A 132 -25.36 -1.57 2.63
C ASP A 132 -24.88 -2.71 3.56
N ARG A 133 -23.56 -2.96 3.63
CA ARG A 133 -22.97 -4.13 4.30
C ARG A 133 -22.18 -3.82 5.56
N LEU A 134 -21.52 -2.66 5.64
CA LEU A 134 -20.68 -2.29 6.77
C LEU A 134 -21.52 -1.64 7.87
N ALA A 135 -21.47 -2.21 9.07
CA ALA A 135 -22.14 -1.65 10.25
C ALA A 135 -21.30 -0.59 10.98
N GLU A 136 -19.97 -0.71 10.89
CA GLU A 136 -18.98 0.14 11.59
C GLU A 136 -18.38 1.21 10.66
N PRO A 137 -17.81 2.31 11.19
CA PRO A 137 -17.39 3.43 10.38
C PRO A 137 -16.13 3.09 9.57
N ALA A 138 -16.33 2.75 8.31
CA ALA A 138 -15.34 2.96 7.27
C ALA A 138 -15.65 4.29 6.59
N GLU A 139 -14.63 5.13 6.38
CA GLU A 139 -14.79 6.28 5.51
C GLU A 139 -14.70 5.81 4.06
N ILE A 140 -15.74 6.09 3.28
CA ILE A 140 -15.85 5.66 1.88
C ILE A 140 -15.68 6.88 0.99
N VAL A 141 -14.62 6.88 0.18
CA VAL A 141 -14.33 7.92 -0.80
C VAL A 141 -14.62 7.36 -2.19
N VAL A 142 -15.54 8.02 -2.90
CA VAL A 142 -15.84 7.69 -4.28
C VAL A 142 -14.83 8.37 -5.18
N LEU A 143 -14.11 7.56 -5.97
CA LEU A 143 -13.30 7.99 -7.10
C LEU A 143 -14.06 7.75 -8.42
N GLY A 144 -13.41 8.06 -9.54
CA GLY A 144 -13.88 7.70 -10.87
C GLY A 144 -13.91 6.18 -11.12
N PRO A 145 -14.50 5.74 -12.24
CA PRO A 145 -14.62 4.32 -12.58
C PRO A 145 -13.26 3.60 -12.68
N ASP A 146 -12.21 4.34 -13.03
CA ASP A 146 -10.85 3.81 -13.21
C ASP A 146 -10.00 3.83 -11.92
N LEU A 147 -10.55 4.33 -10.80
CA LEU A 147 -9.87 4.40 -9.50
C LEU A 147 -8.48 5.06 -9.57
N GLU A 148 -8.42 6.26 -10.13
CA GLU A 148 -7.16 6.96 -10.35
C GLU A 148 -6.38 7.22 -9.04
N PHE A 149 -5.13 6.78 -9.01
CA PHE A 149 -4.28 6.85 -7.82
C PHE A 149 -3.72 8.26 -7.56
N GLY A 150 -3.68 9.13 -8.57
CA GLY A 150 -3.29 10.52 -8.40
C GLY A 150 -4.25 11.28 -7.48
N PRO A 151 -5.56 11.36 -7.82
CA PRO A 151 -6.58 11.92 -6.94
C PRO A 151 -6.65 11.26 -5.56
N LEU A 152 -6.43 9.94 -5.47
CA LEU A 152 -6.32 9.24 -4.20
C LEU A 152 -5.21 9.83 -3.32
N LEU A 153 -4.01 10.05 -3.88
CA LEU A 153 -2.90 10.65 -3.15
C LEU A 153 -3.16 12.11 -2.76
N ASP A 154 -3.88 12.86 -3.61
CA ASP A 154 -4.27 14.23 -3.29
C ASP A 154 -5.22 14.28 -2.09
N ASP A 155 -6.21 13.38 -2.03
CA ASP A 155 -7.12 13.26 -0.90
C ASP A 155 -6.41 12.80 0.38
N LEU A 156 -5.47 11.84 0.27
CA LEU A 156 -4.64 11.44 1.43
C LEU A 156 -3.79 12.61 1.95
N GLY A 157 -3.18 13.39 1.06
CA GLY A 157 -2.40 14.58 1.43
C GLY A 157 -3.27 15.63 2.13
N ALA A 158 -4.48 15.89 1.60
CA ALA A 158 -5.46 16.79 2.21
C ALA A 158 -5.91 16.34 3.61
N ARG A 159 -5.85 15.03 3.89
CA ARG A 159 -6.13 14.43 5.20
C ARG A 159 -4.91 14.42 6.15
N GLY A 160 -3.81 15.03 5.74
CA GLY A 160 -2.58 15.12 6.55
C GLY A 160 -1.72 13.86 6.55
N VAL A 161 -1.93 12.94 5.60
CA VAL A 161 -1.05 11.77 5.44
C VAL A 161 0.25 12.23 4.79
N GLY A 162 1.34 12.29 5.56
CA GLY A 162 2.66 12.65 5.04
C GLY A 162 3.43 11.46 4.47
N ARG A 163 3.19 10.26 5.00
CA ARG A 163 3.86 9.01 4.55
C ARG A 163 2.86 7.88 4.34
N LEU A 164 2.83 7.37 3.12
CA LEU A 164 2.02 6.23 2.72
C LEU A 164 2.92 5.01 2.47
N MET A 165 2.68 3.94 3.22
CA MET A 165 3.24 2.63 2.93
C MET A 165 2.25 1.82 2.09
N VAL A 166 2.69 1.27 0.98
CA VAL A 166 1.87 0.43 0.10
C VAL A 166 2.41 -1.01 0.15
N GLU A 167 1.69 -1.87 0.86
CA GLU A 167 2.05 -3.29 1.04
C GLU A 167 1.50 -4.19 -0.07
N GLY A 168 0.64 -3.64 -0.94
CA GLY A 168 0.44 -4.18 -2.27
C GLY A 168 -0.92 -4.81 -2.54
N GLY A 169 -0.84 -6.04 -3.04
CA GLY A 169 -1.61 -6.54 -4.16
C GLY A 169 -0.92 -6.17 -5.47
N GLY A 170 -0.58 -7.14 -6.33
CA GLY A 170 0.22 -6.90 -7.54
C GLY A 170 -0.36 -5.81 -8.45
N ARG A 171 -1.69 -5.69 -8.54
CA ARG A 171 -2.36 -4.61 -9.28
C ARG A 171 -2.13 -3.22 -8.68
N ILE A 172 -2.10 -3.11 -7.35
CA ILE A 172 -1.84 -1.86 -6.64
C ILE A 172 -0.40 -1.41 -6.89
N HIS A 173 0.58 -2.29 -6.66
CA HIS A 173 1.98 -1.97 -6.95
C HIS A 173 2.20 -1.61 -8.41
N THR A 174 1.54 -2.34 -9.33
CA THR A 174 1.57 -2.03 -10.77
C THR A 174 1.03 -0.62 -11.04
N ALA A 175 -0.10 -0.23 -10.45
CA ALA A 175 -0.70 1.09 -10.65
C ALA A 175 0.20 2.22 -10.15
N PHE A 176 0.78 2.09 -8.96
CA PHE A 176 1.71 3.08 -8.42
C PHE A 176 2.97 3.23 -9.28
N LEU A 177 3.59 2.12 -9.68
CA LEU A 177 4.81 2.14 -10.50
C LEU A 177 4.54 2.62 -11.93
N ALA A 178 3.46 2.17 -12.56
CA ALA A 178 3.09 2.59 -13.91
C ALA A 178 2.69 4.07 -13.95
N GLY A 179 2.08 4.58 -12.89
CA GLY A 179 1.75 6.00 -12.75
C GLY A 179 2.93 6.90 -12.37
N GLY A 180 4.12 6.34 -12.08
CA GLY A 180 5.25 7.12 -11.56
C GLY A 180 4.97 7.77 -10.21
N LEU A 181 4.16 7.11 -9.37
CA LEU A 181 3.62 7.64 -8.11
C LEU A 181 4.34 7.08 -6.87
N ALA A 182 5.44 6.36 -7.05
CA ALA A 182 6.20 5.76 -5.96
C ALA A 182 7.54 6.48 -5.77
N ASP A 183 7.85 6.92 -4.56
CA ASP A 183 9.12 7.58 -4.24
C ASP A 183 10.22 6.57 -3.89
N GLU A 184 9.84 5.45 -3.27
CA GLU A 184 10.76 4.39 -2.85
C GLU A 184 10.12 3.00 -3.00
N LEU A 185 10.92 2.03 -3.40
CA LEU A 185 10.58 0.61 -3.41
C LEU A 185 11.54 -0.14 -2.48
N GLN A 186 10.98 -0.81 -1.48
CA GLN A 186 11.69 -1.75 -0.63
C GLN A 186 11.28 -3.17 -1.04
N LEU A 187 12.21 -3.88 -1.67
CA LEU A 187 12.02 -5.20 -2.24
C LEU A 187 12.80 -6.22 -1.42
N ALA A 188 12.09 -7.01 -0.61
CA ALA A 188 12.66 -8.18 0.06
C ALA A 188 12.60 -9.38 -0.90
N ILE A 189 13.71 -10.08 -1.10
CA ILE A 189 13.82 -11.26 -1.94
C ILE A 189 14.07 -12.46 -1.03
N GLY A 190 13.06 -13.31 -0.90
CA GLY A 190 13.13 -14.57 -0.16
C GLY A 190 13.81 -15.68 -0.95
N PRO A 191 14.45 -16.65 -0.29
CA PRO A 191 15.23 -17.73 -0.91
C PRO A 191 14.36 -18.87 -1.47
N THR A 192 13.22 -18.53 -2.07
CA THR A 192 12.24 -19.49 -2.61
C THR A 192 12.03 -19.25 -4.10
N LEU A 193 11.71 -20.31 -4.85
CA LEU A 193 11.24 -20.27 -6.24
C LEU A 193 9.79 -20.76 -6.28
N VAL A 194 8.93 -20.07 -7.03
CA VAL A 194 7.52 -20.48 -7.20
C VAL A 194 7.33 -21.13 -8.57
N GLY A 195 7.74 -20.47 -9.65
CA GLY A 195 7.79 -21.02 -11.00
C GLY A 195 6.45 -21.32 -11.67
N ASP A 196 5.32 -21.19 -10.97
CA ASP A 196 3.99 -21.42 -11.52
C ASP A 196 3.48 -20.16 -12.26
N PRO A 197 3.19 -20.20 -13.57
CA PRO A 197 2.66 -19.05 -14.30
C PRO A 197 1.28 -18.58 -13.81
N ALA A 198 0.51 -19.41 -13.10
CA ALA A 198 -0.76 -19.05 -12.49
C ALA A 198 -0.60 -18.34 -11.14
N ALA A 199 0.58 -18.42 -10.51
CA ALA A 199 0.82 -17.79 -9.21
C ALA A 199 0.88 -16.25 -9.31
N PRO A 200 0.50 -15.53 -8.24
CA PRO A 200 0.53 -14.07 -8.21
C PRO A 200 1.94 -13.49 -8.40
N ARG A 201 2.14 -12.76 -9.49
CA ARG A 201 3.37 -12.00 -9.76
C ARG A 201 3.40 -10.70 -8.97
N PHE A 202 4.60 -10.19 -8.69
CA PHE A 202 4.78 -8.85 -8.13
C PHE A 202 4.10 -7.77 -8.98
N LEU A 203 4.28 -7.82 -10.31
CA LEU A 203 3.72 -6.84 -11.24
C LEU A 203 2.94 -7.51 -12.35
N HIS A 204 1.90 -6.82 -12.80
CA HIS A 204 1.16 -7.14 -14.01
C HIS A 204 1.73 -6.37 -15.22
N PRO A 205 1.40 -6.79 -16.45
CA PRO A 205 1.78 -6.03 -17.64
C PRO A 205 1.26 -4.59 -17.58
N ALA A 206 2.17 -3.63 -17.73
CA ALA A 206 1.86 -2.20 -17.80
C ALA A 206 2.96 -1.46 -18.57
N ARG A 207 2.69 -0.20 -18.93
CA ARG A 207 3.72 0.73 -19.43
C ARG A 207 4.29 1.47 -18.23
N PHE A 208 5.54 1.17 -17.89
CA PHE A 208 6.24 1.86 -16.81
C PHE A 208 6.92 3.14 -17.34
N PRO A 209 7.00 4.22 -16.53
CA PRO A 209 7.61 5.47 -16.93
C PRO A 209 9.02 5.29 -17.49
N GLY A 210 9.28 5.94 -18.62
CA GLY A 210 10.59 6.06 -19.27
C GLY A 210 11.25 4.74 -19.72
N GLY A 211 10.49 3.64 -19.82
CA GLY A 211 10.89 2.43 -20.54
C GLY A 211 12.25 1.86 -20.12
N SER A 212 13.05 1.41 -21.10
CA SER A 212 14.40 0.87 -20.83
C SER A 212 15.43 1.92 -20.40
N THR A 213 15.10 3.21 -20.51
CA THR A 213 16.00 4.33 -20.20
C THR A 213 15.83 4.88 -18.79
N HIS A 214 14.74 4.52 -18.11
CA HIS A 214 14.42 5.02 -16.78
C HIS A 214 14.72 3.94 -15.74
N ARG A 215 15.97 3.98 -15.25
CA ARG A 215 16.46 3.03 -14.25
C ARG A 215 16.00 3.46 -12.86
N MET A 216 15.78 2.49 -11.98
CA MET A 216 15.75 2.79 -10.56
C MET A 216 17.18 2.88 -10.03
N ARG A 217 17.42 3.83 -9.13
CA ARG A 217 18.68 3.94 -8.39
C ARG A 217 18.61 3.03 -7.17
N LEU A 218 19.54 2.08 -7.07
CA LEU A 218 19.76 1.32 -5.85
C LEU A 218 20.36 2.26 -4.79
N VAL A 219 19.63 2.43 -3.69
CA VAL A 219 20.00 3.30 -2.58
C VAL A 219 20.64 2.50 -1.46
N ASP A 220 20.23 1.25 -1.27
CA ASP A 220 20.66 0.43 -0.13
C ASP A 220 20.51 -1.06 -0.42
N ILE A 221 21.34 -1.87 0.26
CA ILE A 221 21.28 -3.34 0.23
C ILE A 221 21.52 -3.87 1.64
N ASP A 222 20.54 -4.57 2.18
CA ASP A 222 20.66 -5.28 3.45
C ASP A 222 20.51 -6.79 3.26
N ARG A 223 21.26 -7.55 4.06
CA ARG A 223 21.08 -9.00 4.19
C ARG A 223 20.50 -9.31 5.56
N LEU A 224 19.27 -9.80 5.58
CA LEU A 224 18.57 -10.23 6.80
C LEU A 224 18.49 -11.76 6.78
N GLY A 225 19.54 -12.42 7.30
CA GLY A 225 19.67 -13.87 7.23
C GLY A 225 19.86 -14.36 5.79
N ASP A 226 18.84 -15.02 5.25
CA ASP A 226 18.74 -15.53 3.88
C ASP A 226 17.88 -14.66 2.95
N VAL A 227 17.30 -13.57 3.47
CA VAL A 227 16.52 -12.58 2.71
C VAL A 227 17.42 -11.40 2.33
N ALA A 228 17.41 -11.02 1.06
CA ALA A 228 18.04 -9.79 0.58
C ALA A 228 17.01 -8.67 0.49
N VAL A 229 17.27 -7.52 1.12
CA VAL A 229 16.39 -6.35 1.05
C VAL A 229 17.08 -5.28 0.21
N LEU A 230 16.44 -4.92 -0.90
CA LEU A 230 16.93 -3.89 -1.82
C LEU A 230 16.06 -2.65 -1.71
N ARG A 231 16.68 -1.48 -1.53
CA ARG A 231 15.97 -0.20 -1.55
C ARG A 231 16.27 0.57 -2.81
N TYR A 232 15.23 0.88 -3.57
CA TYR A 232 15.32 1.60 -4.83
C TYR A 232 14.54 2.90 -4.78
N ARG A 233 15.00 3.92 -5.51
CA ARG A 233 14.21 5.11 -5.83
C ARG A 233 14.13 5.30 -7.34
N PRO A 234 13.03 5.80 -7.91
CA PRO A 234 13.03 6.21 -9.31
C PRO A 234 14.15 7.23 -9.54
N GLN A 235 14.85 7.09 -10.66
CA GLN A 235 15.80 8.11 -11.09
C GLN A 235 15.02 9.17 -11.87
N GLU A 236 15.20 10.45 -11.59
CA GLU A 236 14.61 11.50 -12.43
C GLU A 236 15.01 11.28 -13.89
N ALA A 237 14.04 11.43 -14.80
CA ALA A 237 14.31 11.34 -16.22
C ALA A 237 15.36 12.40 -16.60
N ARG A 238 16.46 11.97 -17.23
CA ARG A 238 17.46 12.87 -17.79
C ARG A 238 16.98 13.46 -19.11
#